data_AF-R8N9C2-F1
#
_entry.id   AF-R8N9C2-F1
#
_cell.length_a   1.000
_cell.length_b   1.000
_cell.length_c   1.000
_cell.angle_alpha   90.00
_cell.angle_beta   90.00
_cell.angle_gamma   90.00
#
_symmetry.space_group_name_H-M   'P 1'
#
loop_
_entity.id
_entity.type
_entity.pdbx_description
1 polymer ?
#
loop_
_entity_poly.entity_id
_entity_poly.type
_entity_poly.pdbx_seq_one_letter_code
_entity_poly.pdbx_strand_id
1 'polypeptide(L)'
;MDLVRKLTRIYGLGLCCGLWSKAEVIQWCDKLIEASDSPPYEIIEISLMSKAKIDDIEGKLFEFSSTVDEEYTVKLTLSVIHEKLKKHELTIEESIKCTTRLLVNRGGIGRRNTLNCIV
;
A
#
# COMPACT_ATOMS: atom_id res chain seq x y z
N MET A 1 0.35 -3.28 18.37
CA MET A 1 1.06 -2.17 17.70
C MET A 1 1.85 -2.63 16.47
N ASP A 2 2.53 -3.78 16.50
CA ASP A 2 3.32 -4.30 15.36
C ASP A 2 2.47 -4.72 14.13
N LEU A 3 1.28 -5.29 14.35
CA LEU A 3 0.35 -5.67 13.28
C LEU A 3 -0.12 -4.47 12.44
N VAL A 4 -0.42 -3.35 13.07
CA VAL A 4 -0.88 -2.14 12.38
C VAL A 4 0.22 -1.62 11.46
N ARG A 5 1.47 -1.54 11.94
CA ARG A 5 2.62 -1.13 11.11
C ARG A 5 2.83 -2.05 9.91
N LYS A 6 2.71 -3.37 10.10
CA LYS A 6 2.79 -4.35 9.01
C LYS A 6 1.69 -4.15 7.98
N LEU A 7 0.45 -3.97 8.43
CA LEU A 7 -0.68 -3.71 7.53
C LEU A 7 -0.50 -2.39 6.79
N THR A 8 -0.09 -1.31 7.47
CA THR A 8 0.21 -0.02 6.85
C THR A 8 1.23 -0.16 5.73
N ARG A 9 2.29 -0.95 5.92
CA ARG A 9 3.30 -1.21 4.87
C ARG A 9 2.70 -1.92 3.67
N ILE A 10 1.86 -2.92 3.91
CA ILE A 10 1.18 -3.67 2.85
C ILE A 10 0.30 -2.72 2.05
N TYR A 11 -0.58 -1.97 2.72
CA TYR A 11 -1.49 -1.01 2.09
C TYR A 11 -0.72 0.08 1.32
N GLY A 12 0.39 0.58 1.85
CA GLY A 12 1.26 1.52 1.14
C GLY A 12 1.87 0.93 -0.14
N LEU A 13 2.42 -0.29 -0.05
CA LEU A 13 2.97 -0.99 -1.22
C LEU A 13 1.90 -1.28 -2.27
N GLY A 14 0.71 -1.73 -1.86
CA GLY A 14 -0.34 -1.99 -2.83
C GLY A 14 -0.97 -0.73 -3.40
N LEU A 15 -1.04 0.38 -2.65
CA LEU A 15 -1.43 1.68 -3.20
C LEU A 15 -0.44 2.11 -4.31
N CYS A 16 0.86 1.97 -4.08
CA CYS A 16 1.92 2.23 -5.06
C CYS A 16 1.83 1.31 -6.29
N CYS A 17 1.48 0.03 -6.08
CA CYS A 17 1.32 -0.94 -7.16
C CYS A 17 0.01 -0.73 -7.96
N GLY A 18 -0.98 -0.02 -7.38
CA GLY A 18 -2.34 0.10 -7.92
C GLY A 18 -3.26 -1.06 -7.55
N LEU A 19 -2.91 -1.83 -6.51
CA LEU A 19 -3.70 -2.92 -5.93
C LEU A 19 -4.90 -2.42 -5.13
N TRP A 20 -4.76 -1.24 -4.53
CA TRP A 20 -5.82 -0.53 -3.82
C TRP A 20 -5.95 0.88 -4.39
N SER A 21 -7.19 1.33 -4.49
CA SER A 21 -7.49 2.73 -4.72
C SER A 21 -7.27 3.55 -3.44
N LYS A 22 -7.04 4.84 -3.61
CA LYS A 22 -6.99 5.79 -2.49
C LYS A 22 -8.24 5.69 -1.58
N ALA A 23 -9.41 5.52 -2.18
CA ALA A 23 -10.67 5.40 -1.44
C ALA A 23 -10.69 4.16 -0.54
N GLU A 24 -10.20 3.01 -1.04
CA GLU A 24 -10.09 1.77 -0.25
C GLU A 24 -9.10 1.91 0.91
N VAL A 25 -7.96 2.59 0.70
CA VAL A 25 -6.97 2.82 1.75
C VAL A 25 -7.55 3.71 2.86
N ILE A 26 -8.25 4.79 2.51
CA ILE A 26 -8.91 5.66 3.49
C ILE A 26 -10.00 4.90 4.24
N GLN A 27 -10.82 4.14 3.53
CA GLN A 27 -11.86 3.32 4.16
C GLN A 27 -11.25 2.26 5.11
N TRP A 28 -10.09 1.71 4.77
CA TRP A 28 -9.35 0.83 5.68
C TRP A 28 -8.88 1.58 6.93
N CYS A 29 -8.34 2.79 6.78
CA CYS A 29 -7.97 3.64 7.92
C CYS A 29 -9.18 3.98 8.81
N ASP A 30 -10.32 4.33 8.22
CA ASP A 30 -11.56 4.63 8.96
C ASP A 30 -12.02 3.42 9.79
N LYS A 31 -12.07 2.24 9.18
CA LYS A 31 -12.41 0.99 9.88
C LYS A 31 -11.42 0.64 10.97
N LEU A 32 -10.13 0.92 10.75
CA LEU A 32 -9.09 0.69 11.74
C LEU A 32 -9.23 1.63 12.95
N ILE A 33 -9.65 2.88 12.71
CA ILE A 33 -9.96 3.86 13.76
C ILE A 33 -11.18 3.42 14.55
N GLU A 34 -12.25 2.99 13.88
CA GLU A 34 -13.46 2.48 14.53
C GLU A 34 -13.21 1.23 15.39
N ALA A 35 -12.32 0.34 14.93
CA ALA A 35 -12.00 -0.91 15.63
C ALA A 35 -10.90 -0.76 16.70
N SER A 36 -10.28 0.42 16.84
CA SER A 36 -9.19 0.66 17.78
C SER A 36 -9.60 1.65 18.86
N ASP A 37 -9.52 1.25 20.12
CA ASP A 37 -9.77 2.16 21.26
C ASP A 37 -8.73 3.30 21.36
N SER A 38 -7.55 3.11 20.75
CA SER A 38 -6.46 4.10 20.72
C SER A 38 -5.74 4.07 19.36
N PRO A 39 -6.36 4.64 18.30
CA PRO A 39 -5.78 4.61 16.97
C PRO A 39 -4.49 5.45 16.90
N PRO A 40 -3.47 5.01 16.16
CA PRO A 40 -2.25 5.81 15.96
C PRO A 40 -2.58 7.13 15.25
N TYR A 41 -1.93 8.22 15.67
CA TYR A 41 -2.15 9.55 15.10
C TYR A 41 -1.93 9.57 13.57
N GLU A 42 -0.92 8.85 13.10
CA GLU A 42 -0.58 8.74 11.69
C GLU A 42 -1.72 8.12 10.87
N ILE A 43 -2.45 7.16 11.42
CA ILE A 43 -3.62 6.54 10.76
C ILE A 43 -4.78 7.53 10.65
N ILE A 44 -5.00 8.33 11.70
CA ILE A 44 -6.01 9.41 11.71
C ILE A 44 -5.66 10.46 10.66
N GLU A 45 -4.39 10.86 10.57
CA GLU A 45 -3.91 11.81 9.57
C GLU A 45 -4.17 11.28 8.14
N ILE A 46 -3.87 10.00 7.88
CA ILE A 46 -4.10 9.36 6.57
C ILE A 46 -5.60 9.28 6.23
N SER A 47 -6.47 8.95 7.20
CA SER A 47 -7.92 8.96 7.03
C SER A 47 -8.43 10.35 6.57
N LEU A 48 -7.88 11.42 7.15
CA LEU A 48 -8.24 12.81 6.82
C LEU A 48 -7.65 13.28 5.47
N MET A 49 -6.69 12.57 4.89
CA MET A 49 -6.02 12.91 3.62
C MET A 49 -6.83 12.57 2.36
N SER A 50 -8.17 12.56 2.45
CA SER A 50 -9.10 12.30 1.34
C SER A 50 -8.93 13.22 0.12
N LYS A 51 -8.29 14.38 0.27
CA LYS A 51 -7.94 15.30 -0.82
C LYS A 51 -6.44 15.36 -1.17
N ALA A 52 -5.58 14.70 -0.39
CA ALA A 52 -4.12 14.70 -0.63
C ALA A 52 -3.72 13.85 -1.85
N LYS A 53 -2.50 14.00 -2.35
CA LYS A 53 -2.02 13.17 -3.46
C LYS A 53 -1.71 11.75 -2.97
N ILE A 54 -1.69 10.80 -3.89
CA ILE A 54 -1.32 9.40 -3.59
C ILE A 54 0.11 9.36 -3.00
N ASP A 55 1.03 10.14 -3.57
CA ASP A 55 2.42 10.24 -3.10
C ASP A 55 2.52 10.72 -1.63
N ASP A 56 1.67 11.66 -1.22
CA ASP A 56 1.66 12.18 0.15
C ASP A 56 1.16 11.12 1.14
N ILE A 57 0.13 10.36 0.75
CA ILE A 57 -0.43 9.27 1.54
C ILE A 57 0.58 8.11 1.63
N GLU A 58 1.21 7.76 0.52
CA GLU A 58 2.28 6.76 0.47
C GLU A 58 3.42 7.14 1.43
N GLY A 59 3.92 8.38 1.35
CA GLY A 59 5.00 8.86 2.22
C GLY A 59 4.69 8.64 3.69
N LYS A 60 3.48 9.01 4.14
CA LYS A 60 3.03 8.82 5.53
C LYS A 60 2.90 7.34 5.92
N LEU A 61 2.37 6.50 5.02
CA LEU A 61 2.28 5.04 5.24
C LEU A 61 3.68 4.42 5.40
N PHE A 62 4.65 4.84 4.60
CA PHE A 62 6.03 4.36 4.67
C PHE A 62 6.78 4.86 5.92
N GLU A 63 6.62 6.12 6.31
CA GLU A 63 7.23 6.66 7.53
C GLU A 63 6.78 5.88 8.77
N PHE A 64 5.48 5.61 8.90
CA PHE A 64 4.91 4.85 10.02
C PHE A 64 5.37 3.39 10.07
N SER A 65 5.69 2.81 8.91
CA SER A 65 6.07 1.40 8.72
C SER A 65 7.55 1.18 8.41
N SER A 66 8.39 2.17 8.71
CA SER A 66 9.83 2.20 8.43
C SER A 66 10.64 1.06 9.06
N THR A 67 10.12 0.40 10.10
CA THR A 67 10.80 -0.71 10.81
C THR A 67 10.35 -2.10 10.38
N VAL A 68 9.49 -2.23 9.37
CA VAL A 68 8.92 -3.52 8.95
C VAL A 68 9.83 -4.21 7.93
N ASP A 69 10.05 -5.52 8.12
CA ASP A 69 10.81 -6.36 7.20
C ASP A 69 10.24 -6.32 5.76
N GLU A 70 11.06 -5.82 4.83
CA GLU A 70 10.64 -5.59 3.44
C GLU A 70 10.41 -6.91 2.69
N GLU A 71 11.16 -7.96 3.03
CA GLU A 71 11.05 -9.25 2.36
C GLU A 71 9.71 -9.92 2.68
N TYR A 72 9.39 -9.97 3.96
CA TYR A 72 8.15 -10.49 4.50
C TYR A 72 6.94 -9.71 3.97
N THR A 73 7.03 -8.38 3.93
CA THR A 73 5.92 -7.55 3.45
C THR A 73 5.62 -7.80 1.98
N VAL A 74 6.65 -7.91 1.13
CA VAL A 74 6.45 -8.19 -0.30
C VAL A 74 5.88 -9.59 -0.53
N LYS A 75 6.33 -10.60 0.22
CA LYS A 75 5.75 -11.95 0.15
C LYS A 75 4.27 -11.94 0.52
N LEU A 76 3.89 -11.17 1.55
CA LEU A 76 2.49 -10.96 1.92
C LEU A 76 1.70 -10.23 0.83
N THR A 77 2.22 -9.13 0.29
CA THR A 77 1.56 -8.39 -0.80
C THR A 77 1.35 -9.28 -2.02
N LEU A 78 2.34 -10.12 -2.36
CA LEU A 78 2.21 -11.07 -3.48
C LEU A 78 1.14 -12.14 -3.19
N SER A 79 1.06 -12.61 -1.95
CA SER A 79 0.01 -13.55 -1.51
C SER A 79 -1.38 -12.91 -1.61
N VAL A 80 -1.51 -11.63 -1.26
CA VAL A 80 -2.77 -10.87 -1.39
C VAL A 80 -3.15 -10.69 -2.86
N ILE A 81 -2.20 -10.35 -3.74
CA ILE A 81 -2.44 -10.25 -5.19
C ILE A 81 -2.94 -11.60 -5.73
N HIS A 82 -2.29 -12.70 -5.32
CA HIS A 82 -2.68 -14.04 -5.74
C HIS A 82 -4.10 -14.41 -5.28
N GLU A 83 -4.45 -14.11 -4.03
CA GLU A 83 -5.80 -14.34 -3.51
C GLU A 83 -6.86 -13.49 -4.23
N LYS A 84 -6.57 -12.21 -4.50
CA LYS A 84 -7.47 -11.34 -5.30
C LYS A 84 -7.66 -11.86 -6.73
N LEU A 85 -6.60 -12.38 -7.35
CA LEU A 85 -6.66 -13.01 -8.67
C LEU A 85 -7.54 -14.27 -8.64
N LYS A 86 -7.38 -15.13 -7.62
CA LYS A 86 -8.18 -16.35 -7.44
C LYS A 86 -9.67 -16.05 -7.20
N LYS A 87 -9.98 -14.92 -6.56
CA LYS A 87 -11.35 -14.43 -6.34
C LYS A 87 -11.93 -13.70 -7.55
N HIS A 88 -11.20 -13.57 -8.65
CA HIS A 88 -11.57 -12.79 -9.83
C HIS A 88 -11.83 -11.29 -9.53
N GLU A 89 -11.29 -10.77 -8.43
CA GLU A 89 -11.33 -9.34 -8.10
C GLU A 89 -10.28 -8.53 -8.89
N LEU A 90 -9.32 -9.21 -9.50
CA LEU A 90 -8.32 -8.66 -10.40
C LEU A 90 -8.25 -9.49 -11.67
N THR A 91 -7.99 -8.82 -12.78
CA THR A 91 -7.61 -9.49 -14.03
C THR A 91 -6.15 -9.95 -13.98
N ILE A 92 -5.79 -10.91 -14.84
CA ILE A 92 -4.40 -11.36 -15.00
C ILE A 92 -3.49 -10.18 -15.38
N GLU A 93 -3.98 -9.25 -16.21
CA GLU A 93 -3.23 -8.06 -16.63
C GLU A 93 -2.95 -7.11 -15.46
N GLU A 94 -3.95 -6.83 -14.61
CA GLU A 94 -3.78 -6.02 -13.42
C GLU A 94 -2.85 -6.69 -12.40
N SER A 95 -2.94 -8.01 -12.25
CA SER A 95 -2.02 -8.79 -11.42
C SER A 95 -0.58 -8.66 -11.92
N ILE A 96 -0.34 -8.83 -13.22
CA ILE A 96 0.98 -8.69 -13.84
C ILE A 96 1.51 -7.27 -13.64
N LYS A 97 0.67 -6.24 -13.84
CA LYS A 97 1.04 -4.83 -13.64
C LYS A 97 1.41 -4.55 -12.18
N CYS A 98 0.62 -5.05 -11.22
CA CYS A 98 0.91 -4.91 -9.79
C CYS A 98 2.24 -5.60 -9.42
N THR A 99 2.44 -6.84 -9.84
CA THR A 99 3.68 -7.59 -9.58
C THR A 99 4.89 -6.94 -10.25
N THR A 100 4.75 -6.42 -11.48
CA THR A 100 5.83 -5.71 -12.19
C THR A 100 6.23 -4.43 -11.46
N ARG A 101 5.26 -3.64 -10.99
CA ARG A 101 5.51 -2.43 -10.18
C ARG A 101 6.18 -2.77 -8.85
N LEU A 102 5.76 -3.86 -8.19
CA LEU A 102 6.38 -4.36 -6.97
C LEU A 102 7.87 -4.73 -7.18
N LEU A 103 8.19 -5.36 -8.32
CA LEU A 103 9.57 -5.71 -8.71
C LEU A 103 10.41 -4.47 -9.06
N VAL A 104 9.84 -3.52 -9.80
CA VAL A 104 10.52 -2.25 -10.13
C VAL A 104 10.78 -1.42 -8.88
N ASN A 105 9.86 -1.43 -7.91
CA ASN A 105 10.05 -0.73 -6.63
C ASN A 105 11.23 -1.31 -5.81
N ARG A 106 11.53 -2.62 -5.97
CA ARG A 106 12.73 -3.25 -5.39
C ARG A 106 14.04 -2.91 -6.11
N GLY A 107 13.99 -2.62 -7.40
CA GLY A 107 15.18 -2.22 -8.19
C GLY A 107 15.56 -0.74 -8.05
N GLY A 108 14.85 0.01 -7.20
CA GLY A 108 14.72 1.46 -7.31
C GLY A 108 15.15 2.28 -6.09
N ILE A 109 16.15 1.86 -5.29
CA ILE A 109 16.97 2.84 -4.54
C ILE A 109 17.79 3.62 -5.58
N GLY A 110 17.15 4.55 -6.30
CA GLY A 110 17.83 5.29 -7.36
C GLY A 110 16.97 6.04 -8.37
N ARG A 111 15.64 5.93 -8.39
CA ARG A 111 14.82 6.74 -9.32
C ARG A 111 13.50 7.21 -8.73
N ARG A 112 13.56 8.33 -8.01
CA ARG A 112 12.43 9.24 -7.73
C ARG A 112 11.84 9.90 -9.00
N ASN A 113 12.06 9.38 -10.21
CA ASN A 113 11.75 10.11 -11.45
C ASN A 113 11.39 9.23 -12.68
N THR A 114 10.65 8.15 -12.50
CA THR A 114 10.14 7.36 -13.65
C THR A 114 8.63 7.12 -13.56
N LEU A 115 7.88 8.22 -13.46
CA LEU A 115 6.45 8.25 -13.79
C LEU A 115 6.21 8.49 -15.30
N ASN A 116 7.19 8.19 -16.14
CA ASN A 116 7.13 8.45 -17.59
C ASN A 116 7.46 7.22 -18.46
N CYS A 117 7.01 6.03 -18.06
CA CYS A 117 7.17 4.83 -18.90
C CYS A 117 5.93 3.92 -18.84
N ILE A 118 4.74 4.46 -19.14
CA ILE A 118 3.67 3.73 -19.86
C ILE A 118 2.84 4.78 -20.64
N VAL A 119 3.41 5.32 -21.71
CA VAL A 119 2.72 5.66 -22.98
C VAL A 119 3.65 5.22 -24.10
#